data_AF-A0A5D0QRZ7-F1
#
_entry.id   AF-A0A5D0QRZ7-F1
#
_cell.length_a   1.000
_cell.length_b   1.000
_cell.length_c   1.000
_cell.angle_alpha   90.00
_cell.angle_beta   90.00
_cell.angle_gamma   90.00
#
_symmetry.space_group_name_H-M   'P 1'
#
loop_
_entity.id
_entity.type
_entity.pdbx_description
1 polymer ?
#
loop_
_entity_poly.entity_id
_entity_poly.type
_entity_poly.pdbx_seq_one_letter_code
_entity_poly.pdbx_strand_id
1 'polypeptide(L)'
;MSISATTARTIADLVNATGLPGNTDIRLLPNLKAQARNCLLRKGIRTLAILAEHDELTLTDIRLFGDACLANVRVVLSGLAERHADIMRNAPPWYQEIADLAGALRDGYDEHLITSVLARITEAGAPGYLLCVWAEHDAAGYGGNSDIYIDADHGGGLCHVGGDLWAWLSQHPLTPGTPATPGDPVTWKGNPAGFRLADLAVDDGGHNFARTNG
;
A
#
# COMPACT_ATOMS: atom_id res chain seq x y z
N MET A 1 27.70 -19.64 29.16
CA MET A 1 26.27 -19.40 28.86
C MET A 1 26.09 -17.91 28.68
N SER A 2 26.03 -17.44 27.44
CA SER A 2 25.78 -16.02 27.14
C SER A 2 24.30 -15.90 26.80
N ILE A 3 23.53 -15.32 27.69
CA ILE A 3 22.12 -14.99 27.44
C ILE A 3 22.17 -13.81 26.47
N SER A 4 21.84 -14.05 25.20
CA SER A 4 21.69 -12.97 24.23
C SER A 4 20.56 -12.07 24.73
N ALA A 5 20.92 -10.89 25.21
CA ALA A 5 19.96 -9.86 25.56
C ALA A 5 19.33 -9.39 24.25
N THR A 6 18.18 -9.96 23.89
CA THR A 6 17.34 -9.44 22.80
C THR A 6 16.98 -8.01 23.21
N THR A 7 17.67 -7.03 22.65
CA THR A 7 17.38 -5.62 22.90
C THR A 7 15.91 -5.40 22.57
N ALA A 8 15.14 -4.91 23.54
CA ALA A 8 13.72 -4.64 23.32
C ALA A 8 13.60 -3.64 22.17
N ARG A 9 12.90 -4.01 21.08
CA ARG A 9 12.67 -3.13 19.94
C ARG A 9 12.01 -1.84 20.41
N THR A 10 12.44 -0.70 19.88
CA THR A 10 11.83 0.61 20.14
C THR A 10 10.45 0.72 19.48
N ILE A 11 9.70 1.77 19.78
CA ILE A 11 8.44 2.05 19.08
C ILE A 11 8.68 2.30 17.60
N ALA A 12 9.73 3.06 17.23
CA ALA A 12 10.10 3.28 15.84
C ALA A 12 10.41 1.95 15.11
N ASP A 13 11.18 1.06 15.73
CA ASP A 13 11.49 -0.25 15.15
C ASP A 13 10.23 -1.09 14.91
N LEU A 14 9.29 -1.05 15.87
CA LEU A 14 8.02 -1.76 15.77
C LEU A 14 7.12 -1.18 14.68
N VAL A 15 7.05 0.15 14.57
CA VAL A 15 6.30 0.83 13.50
C VAL A 15 6.87 0.46 12.14
N ASN A 16 8.18 0.60 11.95
CA ASN A 16 8.85 0.27 10.68
C ASN A 16 8.63 -1.20 10.30
N ALA A 17 8.68 -2.10 11.27
CA ALA A 17 8.47 -3.53 11.03
C ALA A 17 7.04 -3.90 10.63
N THR A 18 6.05 -3.01 10.80
CA THR A 18 4.67 -3.29 10.36
C THR A 18 4.49 -3.27 8.85
N GLY A 19 5.41 -2.63 8.11
CA GLY A 19 5.27 -2.39 6.67
C GLY A 19 4.06 -1.54 6.28
N LEU A 20 3.41 -0.89 7.25
CA LEU A 20 2.29 0.00 7.00
C LEU A 20 2.78 1.37 6.56
N PRO A 21 2.02 2.09 5.72
CA PRO A 21 2.33 3.47 5.37
C PRO A 21 2.49 4.36 6.61
N GLY A 22 3.49 5.25 6.61
CA GLY A 22 3.72 6.16 7.75
C GLY A 22 2.51 7.07 8.06
N ASN A 23 1.69 7.37 7.05
CA ASN A 23 0.47 8.15 7.21
C ASN A 23 -0.74 7.33 7.71
N THR A 24 -0.59 6.04 8.02
CA THR A 24 -1.66 5.21 8.60
C THR A 24 -2.17 5.82 9.90
N ASP A 25 -3.48 6.10 9.94
CA ASP A 25 -4.17 6.66 11.12
C ASP A 25 -4.18 5.63 12.26
N ILE A 26 -3.79 6.07 13.47
CA ILE A 26 -3.76 5.21 14.66
C ILE A 26 -5.15 4.64 15.04
N ARG A 27 -6.24 5.24 14.55
CA ARG A 27 -7.61 4.73 14.73
C ARG A 27 -7.85 3.42 13.99
N LEU A 28 -7.09 3.15 12.92
CA LEU A 28 -7.19 1.94 12.14
C LEU A 28 -6.45 0.76 12.77
N LEU A 29 -5.61 1.01 13.79
CA LEU A 29 -4.83 -0.04 14.43
C LEU A 29 -5.76 -1.05 15.14
N PRO A 30 -5.71 -2.34 14.74
CA PRO A 30 -6.57 -3.35 15.30
C PRO A 30 -6.25 -3.57 16.78
N ASN A 31 -7.27 -3.76 17.60
CA ASN A 31 -7.13 -4.08 19.03
C ASN A 31 -6.39 -3.02 19.88
N LEU A 32 -6.20 -1.80 19.35
CA LEU A 32 -5.72 -0.67 20.14
C LEU A 32 -6.82 -0.24 21.12
N LYS A 33 -6.54 -0.35 22.42
CA LYS A 33 -7.50 -0.01 23.48
C LYS A 33 -7.88 1.46 23.40
N ALA A 34 -9.16 1.75 23.66
CA ALA A 34 -9.71 3.09 23.59
C ALA A 34 -8.92 4.11 24.44
N GLN A 35 -8.45 3.71 25.63
CA GLN A 35 -7.64 4.57 26.49
C GLN A 35 -6.31 4.97 25.82
N ALA A 36 -5.52 4.00 25.36
CA ALA A 36 -4.25 4.26 24.68
C ALA A 36 -4.46 5.14 23.44
N ARG A 37 -5.43 4.77 22.59
CA ARG A 37 -5.80 5.55 21.40
C ARG A 37 -6.18 6.99 21.72
N ASN A 38 -7.06 7.21 22.71
CA ASN A 38 -7.53 8.55 23.05
C ASN A 38 -6.42 9.44 23.62
N CYS A 39 -5.48 8.87 24.37
CA CYS A 39 -4.33 9.61 24.88
C CYS A 39 -3.39 10.04 23.75
N LEU A 40 -3.07 9.15 22.81
CA LEU A 40 -2.27 9.47 21.63
C LEU A 40 -2.93 10.57 20.78
N LEU A 41 -4.23 10.43 20.47
CA LEU A 41 -4.97 11.42 19.69
C LEU A 41 -5.01 12.80 20.37
N ARG A 42 -5.18 12.86 21.70
CA ARG A 42 -5.16 14.11 22.46
C ARG A 42 -3.79 14.78 22.47
N LYS A 43 -2.70 14.00 22.39
CA LYS A 43 -1.33 14.50 22.26
C LYS A 43 -0.99 14.97 20.83
N GLY A 44 -1.87 14.72 19.86
CA GLY A 44 -1.64 15.04 18.45
C GLY A 44 -0.97 13.91 17.66
N ILE A 45 -0.72 12.76 18.29
CA ILE A 45 -0.17 11.57 17.64
C ILE A 45 -1.31 10.91 16.87
N ARG A 46 -1.41 11.22 15.58
CA ARG A 46 -2.51 10.76 14.71
C ARG A 46 -2.11 9.67 13.74
N THR A 47 -0.83 9.56 13.41
CA THR A 47 -0.31 8.61 12.42
C THR A 47 0.82 7.77 12.99
N LEU A 48 1.13 6.66 12.31
CA LEU A 48 2.29 5.82 12.65
C LEU A 48 3.61 6.58 12.57
N ALA A 49 3.79 7.46 11.59
CA ALA A 49 4.99 8.31 11.47
C ALA A 49 5.19 9.17 12.72
N ILE A 50 4.14 9.89 13.16
CA ILE A 50 4.23 10.71 14.37
C ILE A 50 4.46 9.82 15.61
N LEU A 51 3.84 8.64 15.68
CA LEU A 51 4.07 7.71 16.78
C LEU A 51 5.53 7.24 16.85
N ALA A 52 6.17 7.01 15.69
CA ALA A 52 7.57 6.57 15.60
C ALA A 52 8.58 7.65 16.04
N GLU A 53 8.19 8.92 16.05
CA GLU A 53 9.03 10.02 16.55
C GLU A 53 9.13 10.06 18.08
N HIS A 54 8.30 9.30 18.80
CA HIS A 54 8.27 9.28 20.26
C HIS A 54 8.95 8.04 20.85
N ASP A 55 9.80 8.28 21.86
CA ASP A 55 10.32 7.20 22.70
C ASP A 55 9.30 6.78 23.79
N GLU A 56 9.59 5.66 24.45
CA GLU A 56 8.69 5.09 25.44
C GLU A 56 8.49 6.01 26.65
N LEU A 57 9.54 6.71 27.09
CA LEU A 57 9.48 7.64 28.21
C LEU A 57 8.53 8.80 27.92
N THR A 58 8.67 9.40 26.74
CA THR A 58 7.83 10.49 26.25
C THR A 58 6.37 10.06 26.14
N LEU A 59 6.12 8.82 25.73
CA LEU A 59 4.76 8.26 25.68
C LEU A 59 4.20 8.08 27.10
N THR A 60 4.97 7.53 28.04
CA THR A 60 4.53 7.32 29.43
C THR A 60 4.30 8.62 30.21
N ASP A 61 4.91 9.73 29.77
CA ASP A 61 4.67 11.07 30.32
C ASP A 61 3.32 11.67 29.87
N ILE A 62 2.64 11.08 28.88
CA ILE A 62 1.31 11.53 28.48
C ILE A 62 0.33 11.23 29.63
N ARG A 63 -0.39 12.25 30.08
CA ARG A 63 -1.42 12.12 31.13
C ARG A 63 -2.40 10.98 30.79
N LEU A 64 -2.51 10.01 31.72
CA LEU A 64 -3.33 8.78 31.62
C LEU A 64 -2.81 7.70 30.65
N PHE A 65 -1.60 7.85 30.12
CA PHE A 65 -0.90 6.86 29.31
C PHE A 65 0.18 6.16 30.15
N GLY A 66 -0.22 5.27 31.06
CA GLY A 66 0.74 4.49 31.85
C GLY A 66 1.28 3.26 31.10
N ASP A 67 2.07 2.43 31.80
CA ASP A 67 2.69 1.20 31.28
C ASP A 67 1.71 0.27 30.57
N ALA A 68 0.47 0.17 31.07
CA ALA A 68 -0.56 -0.67 30.45
C ALA A 68 -0.98 -0.18 29.04
N CYS A 69 -0.92 1.14 28.79
CA CYS A 69 -1.17 1.72 27.46
C CYS A 69 0.02 1.47 26.55
N LEU A 70 1.24 1.71 27.03
CA LEU A 70 2.47 1.42 26.29
C LEU A 70 2.54 -0.06 25.89
N ALA A 71 2.30 -0.97 26.84
CA ALA A 71 2.27 -2.40 26.59
C ALA A 71 1.22 -2.79 25.54
N ASN A 72 0.04 -2.16 25.54
CA ASN A 72 -0.96 -2.40 24.51
C ASN A 72 -0.51 -1.91 23.13
N VAL A 73 0.11 -0.73 23.01
CA VAL A 73 0.68 -0.25 21.74
C VAL A 73 1.74 -1.23 21.23
N ARG A 74 2.67 -1.66 22.10
CA ARG A 74 3.72 -2.62 21.74
C ARG A 74 3.13 -3.94 21.24
N VAL A 75 2.16 -4.51 21.95
CA VAL A 75 1.51 -5.77 21.53
C VAL A 75 0.85 -5.64 20.17
N VAL A 76 0.15 -4.52 19.91
CA VAL A 76 -0.52 -4.27 18.62
C VAL A 76 0.51 -4.15 17.50
N LEU A 77 1.56 -3.34 17.68
CA LEU A 77 2.59 -3.15 16.66
C LEU A 77 3.40 -4.43 16.42
N SER A 78 3.78 -5.16 17.47
CA SER A 78 4.46 -6.46 17.34
C SER A 78 3.61 -7.46 16.57
N GLY A 79 2.31 -7.58 16.87
CA GLY A 79 1.43 -8.49 16.15
C GLY A 79 1.17 -8.08 14.69
N LEU A 80 1.31 -6.79 14.35
CA LEU A 80 1.32 -6.33 12.95
C LEU A 80 2.65 -6.66 12.27
N ALA A 81 3.77 -6.41 12.95
CA ALA A 81 5.11 -6.71 12.45
C ALA A 81 5.32 -8.22 12.22
N GLU A 82 4.82 -9.07 13.10
CA GLU A 82 4.86 -10.53 12.93
C GLU A 82 4.07 -10.97 11.71
N ARG A 83 2.87 -10.41 11.50
CA ARG A 83 2.06 -10.68 10.30
C ARG A 83 2.76 -10.23 9.03
N HIS A 84 3.33 -9.03 9.03
CA HIS A 84 4.09 -8.53 7.89
C HIS A 84 5.32 -9.40 7.59
N ALA A 85 6.06 -9.81 8.63
CA ALA A 85 7.21 -10.70 8.47
C ALA A 85 6.82 -12.08 7.94
N ASP A 86 5.65 -12.62 8.33
CA ASP A 86 5.14 -13.88 7.80
C ASP A 86 4.78 -13.77 6.32
N ILE A 87 4.13 -12.66 5.93
CA ILE A 87 3.86 -12.36 4.51
C ILE A 87 5.17 -12.33 3.71
N MET A 88 6.17 -11.55 4.17
CA MET A 88 7.45 -11.41 3.46
C MET A 88 8.24 -12.71 3.35
N ARG A 89 8.10 -13.62 4.32
CA ARG A 89 8.78 -14.92 4.32
C ARG A 89 8.22 -15.87 3.26
N ASN A 90 6.92 -15.75 2.95
CA ASN A 90 6.20 -16.63 2.04
C ASN A 90 5.99 -16.02 0.64
N ALA A 91 6.28 -14.74 0.48
CA ALA A 91 6.07 -14.04 -0.76
C ALA A 91 7.17 -14.32 -1.81
N PRO A 92 6.84 -14.25 -3.11
CA PRO A 92 7.84 -14.36 -4.17
C PRO A 92 8.81 -13.16 -4.14
N PRO A 93 10.05 -13.30 -4.67
CA PRO A 93 11.07 -12.26 -4.59
C PRO A 93 10.64 -10.88 -5.10
N TRP A 94 9.89 -10.83 -6.21
CA TRP A 94 9.39 -9.57 -6.78
C TRP A 94 8.45 -8.81 -5.84
N TYR A 95 7.77 -9.48 -4.92
CA TYR A 95 6.87 -8.82 -3.97
C TYR A 95 7.64 -7.95 -2.98
N GLN A 96 8.86 -8.35 -2.59
CA GLN A 96 9.67 -7.58 -1.65
C GLN A 96 10.02 -6.19 -2.21
N GLU A 97 10.17 -6.07 -3.53
CA GLU A 97 10.49 -4.82 -4.23
C GLU A 97 9.30 -3.85 -4.34
N ILE A 98 8.08 -4.34 -4.12
CA ILE A 98 6.85 -3.56 -4.26
C ILE A 98 5.97 -3.54 -3.01
N ALA A 99 6.39 -4.19 -1.92
CA ALA A 99 5.60 -4.37 -0.72
C ALA A 99 5.05 -3.05 -0.15
N ASP A 100 5.82 -1.97 -0.28
CA ASP A 100 5.47 -0.62 0.16
C ASP A 100 4.39 0.05 -0.70
N LEU A 101 4.05 -0.50 -1.88
CA LEU A 101 2.98 -0.01 -2.74
C LEU A 101 1.58 -0.38 -2.23
N ALA A 102 1.46 -1.17 -1.16
CA ALA A 102 0.18 -1.54 -0.57
C ALA A 102 -0.63 -0.29 -0.16
N GLY A 103 -1.79 -0.09 -0.79
CA GLY A 103 -2.64 1.07 -0.58
C GLY A 103 -2.11 2.38 -1.17
N ALA A 104 -1.11 2.36 -2.06
CA ALA A 104 -0.50 3.57 -2.63
C ALA A 104 -1.47 4.44 -3.43
N LEU A 105 -2.55 3.86 -3.98
CA LEU A 105 -3.55 4.56 -4.80
C LEU A 105 -4.84 4.87 -4.04
N ARG A 106 -4.87 4.63 -2.71
CA ARG A 106 -6.11 4.70 -1.92
C ARG A 106 -6.71 6.11 -1.81
N ASP A 107 -5.86 7.12 -1.81
CA ASP A 107 -6.24 8.52 -1.57
C ASP A 107 -6.50 9.25 -2.91
N GLY A 108 -6.67 8.48 -3.99
CA GLY A 108 -6.65 8.99 -5.37
C GLY A 108 -5.23 8.97 -5.94
N TYR A 109 -5.14 9.22 -7.25
CA TYR A 109 -3.88 9.30 -7.97
C TYR A 109 -4.01 10.25 -9.15
N ASP A 110 -2.87 10.82 -9.53
CA ASP A 110 -2.66 11.53 -10.79
C ASP A 110 -1.86 10.64 -11.76
N GLU A 111 -1.62 11.15 -12.96
CA GLU A 111 -0.89 10.46 -14.03
C GLU A 111 0.55 10.14 -13.66
N HIS A 112 1.17 10.93 -12.78
CA HIS A 112 2.56 10.72 -12.35
C HIS A 112 2.65 9.61 -11.31
N LEU A 113 1.79 9.65 -10.28
CA LEU A 113 1.75 8.63 -9.24
C LEU A 113 1.42 7.26 -9.83
N ILE A 114 0.39 7.17 -10.68
CA ILE A 114 0.00 5.88 -11.25
C ILE A 114 1.11 5.31 -12.14
N THR A 115 1.79 6.15 -12.94
CA THR A 115 2.93 5.73 -13.75
C THR A 115 4.05 5.17 -12.89
N SER A 116 4.41 5.88 -11.82
CA SER A 116 5.47 5.43 -10.92
C SER A 116 5.13 4.10 -10.25
N VAL A 117 3.86 3.88 -9.88
CA VAL A 117 3.40 2.63 -9.26
C VAL A 117 3.44 1.48 -10.28
N LEU A 118 2.89 1.68 -11.47
CA LEU A 118 2.84 0.64 -12.51
C LEU A 118 4.24 0.29 -13.02
N ALA A 119 5.11 1.28 -13.22
CA ALA A 119 6.51 1.06 -13.62
C ALA A 119 7.24 0.18 -12.61
N ARG A 120 7.13 0.47 -11.31
CA ARG A 120 7.76 -0.34 -10.27
C ARG A 120 7.27 -1.79 -10.25
N ILE A 121 5.98 -2.02 -10.51
CA ILE A 121 5.42 -3.38 -10.60
C ILE A 121 6.00 -4.13 -11.81
N THR A 122 6.10 -3.46 -12.97
CA THR A 122 6.71 -4.04 -14.17
C THR A 122 8.21 -4.30 -13.97
N GLU A 123 8.96 -3.36 -13.38
CA GLU A 123 10.40 -3.47 -13.10
C GLU A 123 10.72 -4.57 -12.08
N ALA A 124 9.83 -4.80 -11.11
CA ALA A 124 9.96 -5.91 -10.16
C ALA A 124 9.82 -7.29 -10.85
N GLY A 125 9.38 -7.33 -12.12
CA GLY A 125 9.26 -8.55 -12.91
C GLY A 125 7.89 -9.21 -12.82
N ALA A 126 6.84 -8.45 -12.47
CA ALA A 126 5.49 -8.97 -12.56
C ALA A 126 5.11 -9.28 -14.02
N PRO A 127 4.42 -10.40 -14.30
CA PRO A 127 4.05 -10.77 -15.66
C PRO A 127 2.95 -9.88 -16.23
N GLY A 128 3.13 -9.54 -17.51
CA GLY A 128 2.25 -8.67 -18.28
C GLY A 128 2.56 -7.18 -18.10
N TYR A 129 2.15 -6.39 -19.09
CA TYR A 129 2.32 -4.94 -19.05
C TYR A 129 1.06 -4.27 -18.49
N LEU A 130 1.17 -3.62 -17.33
CA LEU A 130 0.08 -2.87 -16.71
C LEU A 130 0.04 -1.44 -17.25
N LEU A 131 -1.16 -0.92 -17.50
CA LEU A 131 -1.34 0.45 -17.97
C LEU A 131 -2.64 1.06 -17.45
N CYS A 132 -2.66 2.38 -17.34
CA CYS A 132 -3.82 3.17 -16.99
C CYS A 132 -4.41 3.81 -18.25
N VAL A 133 -5.72 3.64 -18.47
CA VAL A 133 -6.44 4.31 -19.55
C VAL A 133 -7.38 5.35 -18.97
N TRP A 134 -7.14 6.60 -19.34
CA TRP A 134 -7.92 7.77 -19.00
C TRP A 134 -9.04 8.01 -20.01
N ALA A 135 -10.13 8.63 -19.56
CA ALA A 135 -11.25 8.99 -20.42
C ALA A 135 -10.85 10.03 -21.47
N GLU A 136 -10.05 11.01 -21.07
CA GLU A 136 -9.66 12.15 -21.89
C GLU A 136 -8.21 12.58 -21.62
N HIS A 137 -7.62 13.24 -22.61
CA HIS A 137 -6.36 13.96 -22.50
C HIS A 137 -6.51 15.30 -23.21
N ASP A 138 -6.24 16.41 -22.53
CA ASP A 138 -6.36 17.78 -23.04
C ASP A 138 -5.10 18.62 -22.72
N ALA A 139 -5.21 19.96 -22.83
CA ALA A 139 -4.09 20.87 -22.54
C ALA A 139 -3.65 20.87 -21.07
N ALA A 140 -4.48 20.40 -20.14
CA ALA A 140 -4.17 20.22 -18.73
C ALA A 140 -3.56 18.84 -18.41
N GLY A 141 -3.56 17.91 -19.37
CA GLY A 141 -3.00 16.56 -19.23
C GLY A 141 -4.07 15.47 -19.25
N TYR A 142 -3.79 14.35 -18.59
CA TYR A 142 -4.73 13.24 -18.47
C TYR A 142 -5.85 13.56 -17.48
N GLY A 143 -7.09 13.17 -17.81
CA GLY A 143 -8.26 13.53 -17.02
C GLY A 143 -9.45 12.58 -17.14
N GLY A 144 -10.47 12.89 -16.35
CA GLY A 144 -11.70 12.12 -16.25
C GLY A 144 -11.54 10.80 -15.50
N ASN A 145 -12.46 9.86 -15.75
CA ASN A 145 -12.40 8.53 -15.16
C ASN A 145 -11.24 7.74 -15.78
N SER A 146 -10.58 6.92 -14.95
CA SER A 146 -9.50 6.05 -15.37
C SER A 146 -9.71 4.62 -14.88
N ASP A 147 -9.23 3.67 -15.66
CA ASP A 147 -9.22 2.24 -15.33
C ASP A 147 -7.83 1.64 -15.63
N ILE A 148 -7.45 0.61 -14.88
CA ILE A 148 -6.20 -0.13 -15.10
C ILE A 148 -6.46 -1.40 -15.90
N TYR A 149 -5.59 -1.65 -16.87
CA TYR A 149 -5.63 -2.79 -17.76
C TYR A 149 -4.27 -3.51 -17.79
N ILE A 150 -4.30 -4.74 -18.31
CA ILE A 150 -3.12 -5.57 -18.54
C ILE A 150 -3.05 -6.02 -20.00
N ASP A 151 -1.91 -5.82 -20.65
CA ASP A 151 -1.53 -6.48 -21.90
C ASP A 151 -0.64 -7.68 -21.57
N ALA A 152 -1.28 -8.79 -21.20
CA ALA A 152 -0.62 -9.99 -20.71
C ALA A 152 0.10 -10.79 -21.81
N ASP A 153 -0.36 -10.67 -23.06
CA ASP A 153 0.12 -11.48 -24.18
C ASP A 153 1.05 -10.68 -25.12
N HIS A 154 1.32 -9.40 -24.83
CA HIS A 154 2.01 -8.45 -25.71
C HIS A 154 1.42 -8.39 -27.14
N GLY A 155 0.15 -8.79 -27.27
CA GLY A 155 -0.60 -8.82 -28.53
C GLY A 155 -1.44 -7.56 -28.74
N GLY A 156 -1.29 -6.58 -27.84
CA GLY A 156 -2.04 -5.34 -27.79
C GLY A 156 -3.51 -5.53 -27.41
N GLY A 157 -3.93 -6.72 -26.97
CA GLY A 157 -5.29 -6.99 -26.52
C GLY A 157 -5.43 -6.75 -25.03
N LEU A 158 -6.24 -5.79 -24.63
CA LEU A 158 -6.33 -5.38 -23.23
C LEU A 158 -7.34 -6.22 -22.45
N CYS A 159 -6.96 -6.59 -21.23
CA CYS A 159 -7.82 -7.22 -20.25
C CYS A 159 -7.97 -6.31 -19.03
N HIS A 160 -9.12 -6.38 -18.36
CA HIS A 160 -9.27 -5.75 -17.04
C HIS A 160 -8.32 -6.41 -16.04
N VAL A 161 -7.83 -5.62 -15.07
CA VAL A 161 -7.12 -6.18 -13.92
C VAL A 161 -8.08 -7.04 -13.09
N GLY A 162 -7.70 -8.31 -12.91
CA GLY A 162 -8.36 -9.28 -12.05
C GLY A 162 -7.61 -9.52 -10.74
N GLY A 163 -8.11 -10.48 -9.96
CA GLY A 163 -7.48 -10.91 -8.71
C GLY A 163 -7.43 -9.81 -7.65
N ASP A 164 -6.37 -9.86 -6.84
CA ASP A 164 -6.23 -9.02 -5.64
C ASP A 164 -5.47 -7.70 -5.89
N LEU A 165 -4.84 -7.53 -7.05
CA LEU A 165 -3.93 -6.41 -7.33
C LEU A 165 -4.59 -5.05 -7.10
N TRP A 166 -5.77 -4.83 -7.70
CA TRP A 166 -6.44 -3.54 -7.59
C TRP A 166 -6.86 -3.24 -6.15
N ALA A 167 -7.44 -4.21 -5.45
CA ALA A 167 -7.85 -4.03 -4.06
C ALA A 167 -6.65 -3.78 -3.15
N TRP A 168 -5.52 -4.46 -3.40
CA TRP A 168 -4.28 -4.26 -2.67
C TRP A 168 -3.67 -2.85 -2.90
N LEU A 169 -3.74 -2.30 -4.12
CA LEU A 169 -3.25 -0.95 -4.43
C LEU A 169 -4.18 0.17 -3.93
N SER A 170 -5.50 -0.04 -4.02
CA SER A 170 -6.51 1.02 -3.82
C SER A 170 -7.15 1.05 -2.44
N GLN A 171 -6.92 0.04 -1.59
CA GLN A 171 -7.47 -0.01 -0.24
C GLN A 171 -6.39 0.12 0.83
N HIS A 172 -6.76 0.67 1.99
CA HIS A 172 -5.84 0.72 3.13
C HIS A 172 -5.53 -0.70 3.64
N PRO A 173 -4.27 -1.08 3.92
CA PRO A 173 -3.88 -2.45 4.32
C PRO A 173 -4.53 -2.99 5.61
N LEU A 174 -5.18 -2.12 6.38
CA LEU A 174 -5.92 -2.48 7.61
C LEU A 174 -7.44 -2.48 7.43
N THR A 175 -7.95 -2.15 6.24
CA THR A 175 -9.37 -2.24 5.94
C THR A 175 -9.76 -3.72 5.89
N PRO A 176 -10.86 -4.13 6.58
CA PRO A 176 -11.32 -5.51 6.54
C PRO A 176 -11.59 -5.98 5.11
N GLY A 177 -11.00 -7.12 4.73
CA GLY A 177 -11.14 -7.70 3.40
C GLY A 177 -10.12 -7.19 2.38
N THR A 178 -9.27 -6.21 2.71
CA THR A 178 -8.14 -5.83 1.85
C THR A 178 -7.13 -6.98 1.80
N PRO A 179 -6.72 -7.42 0.59
CA PRO A 179 -5.72 -8.46 0.43
C PRO A 179 -4.39 -8.05 1.09
N ALA A 180 -3.72 -9.02 1.71
CA ALA A 180 -2.42 -8.80 2.35
C ALA A 180 -1.26 -8.70 1.33
N THR A 181 -1.49 -9.14 0.10
CA THR A 181 -0.56 -9.16 -1.03
C THR A 181 -1.35 -8.87 -2.31
N PRO A 182 -0.73 -8.49 -3.43
CA PRO A 182 -1.43 -8.32 -4.70
C PRO A 182 -1.93 -9.63 -5.31
N GLY A 183 -1.67 -10.79 -4.67
CA GLY A 183 -2.04 -12.11 -5.18
C GLY A 183 -1.05 -12.64 -6.22
N ASP A 184 -1.33 -13.83 -6.76
CA ASP A 184 -0.54 -14.43 -7.82
C ASP A 184 -0.78 -13.66 -9.14
N PRO A 185 0.26 -13.16 -9.81
CA PRO A 185 0.11 -12.42 -11.06
C PRO A 185 -0.60 -13.18 -12.18
N VAL A 186 -0.63 -14.52 -12.16
CA VAL A 186 -1.45 -15.30 -13.11
C VAL A 186 -2.94 -14.97 -13.01
N THR A 187 -3.39 -14.46 -11.85
CA THR A 187 -4.78 -14.06 -11.58
C THR A 187 -5.09 -12.62 -11.99
N TRP A 188 -4.07 -11.81 -12.31
CA TRP A 188 -4.25 -10.40 -12.66
C TRP A 188 -4.86 -10.21 -14.05
N LYS A 189 -4.76 -11.21 -14.92
CA LYS A 189 -5.45 -11.20 -16.21
C LYS A 189 -6.93 -11.52 -16.00
N GLY A 190 -7.75 -10.47 -15.99
CA GLY A 190 -9.20 -10.58 -15.92
C GLY A 190 -9.86 -10.76 -17.29
N ASN A 191 -11.11 -10.30 -17.40
CA ASN A 191 -11.88 -10.41 -18.63
C ASN A 191 -11.34 -9.48 -19.73
N PRO A 192 -11.46 -9.85 -21.02
CA PRO A 192 -11.13 -8.97 -22.13
C PRO A 192 -11.91 -7.64 -22.05
N ALA A 193 -11.21 -6.53 -22.31
CA ALA A 193 -11.79 -5.19 -22.28
C ALA A 193 -12.54 -4.81 -23.57
N GLY A 194 -12.33 -5.59 -24.65
CA GLY A 194 -13.01 -5.40 -25.93
C GLY A 194 -12.39 -4.34 -26.85
N PHE A 195 -11.22 -3.80 -26.50
CA PHE A 195 -10.43 -2.88 -27.33
C PHE A 195 -8.94 -3.19 -27.21
N ARG A 196 -8.16 -2.60 -28.10
CA ARG A 196 -6.71 -2.81 -28.22
C ARG A 196 -5.94 -1.56 -27.85
N LEU A 197 -4.66 -1.74 -27.53
CA LEU A 197 -3.75 -0.64 -27.24
C LEU A 197 -3.69 0.36 -28.41
N ALA A 198 -3.67 -0.16 -29.64
CA ALA A 198 -3.65 0.65 -30.86
C ALA A 198 -4.95 1.45 -31.13
N ASP A 199 -6.02 1.18 -30.38
CA ASP A 199 -7.28 1.93 -30.49
C ASP A 199 -7.27 3.20 -29.62
N LEU A 200 -6.25 3.38 -28.76
CA LEU A 200 -6.10 4.53 -27.88
C LEU A 200 -5.41 5.69 -28.61
N ALA A 201 -5.95 6.89 -28.45
CA ALA A 201 -5.59 8.04 -29.27
C ALA A 201 -4.32 8.76 -28.80
N VAL A 202 -4.00 8.64 -27.52
CA VAL A 202 -2.88 9.33 -26.87
C VAL A 202 -2.19 8.36 -25.91
N ASP A 203 -0.86 8.44 -25.84
CA ASP A 203 -0.01 7.73 -24.89
C ASP A 203 1.20 8.58 -24.47
N ASP A 204 1.76 8.27 -23.31
CA ASP A 204 2.98 8.92 -22.78
C ASP A 204 4.26 8.15 -23.09
N GLY A 205 4.20 7.15 -23.99
CA GLY A 205 5.27 6.20 -24.24
C GLY A 205 5.53 5.20 -23.10
N GLY A 206 4.67 5.21 -22.08
CA GLY A 206 4.79 4.40 -20.88
C GLY A 206 3.43 3.86 -20.46
N HIS A 207 3.01 4.18 -19.24
CA HIS A 207 1.90 3.53 -18.57
C HIS A 207 0.57 4.29 -18.69
N ASN A 208 0.52 5.50 -19.26
CA ASN A 208 -0.73 6.23 -19.45
C ASN A 208 -1.17 6.29 -20.90
N PHE A 209 -2.45 6.03 -21.10
CA PHE A 209 -3.13 6.13 -22.38
C PHE A 209 -4.46 6.87 -22.23
N ALA A 210 -4.99 7.46 -23.30
CA ALA A 210 -6.32 8.07 -23.29
C ALA A 210 -7.17 7.66 -24.50
N ARG A 211 -8.48 7.57 -24.29
CA ARG A 211 -9.45 7.19 -25.35
C ARG A 211 -9.70 8.29 -26.36
N THR A 212 -9.61 9.55 -25.94
CA THR A 212 -9.91 10.71 -26.79
C THR A 212 -8.92 11.83 -26.54
N ASN A 213 -8.76 12.68 -27.55
CA ASN A 213 -8.07 13.95 -27.43
C ASN A 213 -9.16 15.03 -27.28
N GLY A 214 -9.13 15.78 -26.19
CA GLY A 214 -10.07 16.87 -25.89
C GLY A 214 -9.86 18.10 -26.77
#